data_AF-A0A847CPL2-F1
#
_entry.id   AF-A0A847CPL2-F1
#
_cell.length_a   1.000
_cell.length_b   1.000
_cell.length_c   1.000
_cell.angle_alpha   90.00
_cell.angle_beta   90.00
_cell.angle_gamma   90.00
#
_symmetry.space_group_name_H-M   'P 1'
#
loop_
_entity.id
_entity.type
_entity.pdbx_description
1 polymer ?
#
loop_
_entity_poly.entity_id
_entity_poly.type
_entity_poly.pdbx_seq_one_letter_code
_entity_poly.pdbx_strand_id
1 'polypeptide(L)'
;MLHINNVSDLLGDDLKAQINLGSKVRIAASTFSIFAFEALRNELEKVSELEFIFTSPSFATAKVTDKLRKERREFFIPNGGAESSLYGSEFEVRLRNKMTQRAVARECADWVRRKVQFRSNATGNPMQPLAAVDDSAVYFPIQGFTTTDLGYESGPAVSNFVTKFEGPVETKQFLDLFDQIWHNP
;
A
#
# COMPACT_ATOMS: atom_id res chain seq x y z
N MET A 1 -0.60 -15.58 18.66
CA MET A 1 -0.85 -14.13 18.61
C MET A 1 0.47 -13.41 18.79
N LEU A 2 0.87 -12.59 17.82
CA LEU A 2 2.12 -11.83 17.81
C LEU A 2 1.79 -10.33 17.78
N HIS A 3 2.57 -9.51 18.48
CA HIS A 3 2.45 -8.04 18.42
C HIS A 3 3.61 -7.46 17.62
N ILE A 4 3.27 -6.69 16.60
CA ILE A 4 4.19 -6.04 15.66
C ILE A 4 4.16 -4.55 15.97
N ASN A 5 5.31 -3.96 16.24
CA ASN A 5 5.42 -2.55 16.68
C ASN A 5 5.97 -1.61 15.58
N ASN A 6 6.36 -2.15 14.42
CA ASN A 6 7.01 -1.41 13.33
C ASN A 6 8.28 -0.66 13.78
N VAL A 7 8.98 -1.21 14.78
CA VAL A 7 10.27 -0.72 15.30
C VAL A 7 11.30 -1.85 15.35
N SER A 8 11.01 -2.91 16.12
CA SER A 8 11.81 -4.15 16.16
C SER A 8 11.27 -5.20 15.22
N ASP A 9 9.94 -5.23 15.07
CA ASP A 9 9.21 -6.21 14.29
C ASP A 9 8.40 -5.45 13.26
N LEU A 10 8.69 -5.67 11.97
CA LEU A 10 8.07 -4.93 10.87
C LEU A 10 6.92 -5.73 10.27
N LEU A 11 5.77 -5.07 10.07
CA LEU A 11 4.62 -5.67 9.42
C LEU A 11 4.96 -6.17 8.02
N GLY A 12 5.75 -5.40 7.27
CA GLY A 12 6.18 -5.78 5.93
C GLY A 12 6.99 -7.07 5.92
N ASP A 13 7.85 -7.30 6.91
CA ASP A 13 8.68 -8.49 6.96
C ASP A 13 7.89 -9.73 7.39
N ASP A 14 6.95 -9.58 8.33
CA ASP A 14 6.07 -10.69 8.70
C ASP A 14 5.12 -11.05 7.54
N LEU A 15 4.58 -10.07 6.81
CA LEU A 15 3.82 -10.31 5.57
C LEU A 15 4.63 -11.06 4.52
N LYS A 16 5.91 -10.68 4.33
CA LYS A 16 6.81 -11.41 3.41
C LYS A 16 6.99 -12.86 3.82
N ALA A 17 7.08 -13.13 5.12
CA ALA A 17 7.22 -14.49 5.65
C ALA A 17 5.94 -15.32 5.50
N GLN A 18 4.76 -14.70 5.53
CA GLN A 18 3.48 -15.41 5.36
C GLN A 18 3.09 -15.65 3.90
N ILE A 19 3.48 -14.76 2.98
CA ILE A 19 3.11 -14.88 1.56
C ILE A 19 3.86 -16.03 0.90
N ASN A 20 3.11 -17.05 0.48
CA ASN A 20 3.60 -18.21 -0.25
C ASN A 20 3.16 -18.18 -1.72
N LEU A 21 3.72 -19.12 -2.50
CA LEU A 21 3.30 -19.29 -3.90
C LEU A 21 1.82 -19.70 -3.95
N GLY A 22 1.02 -18.91 -4.65
CA GLY A 22 -0.41 -19.14 -4.80
C GLY A 22 -1.29 -18.55 -3.69
N SER A 23 -0.71 -17.92 -2.67
CA SER A 23 -1.48 -17.29 -1.59
C SER A 23 -2.49 -16.28 -2.13
N LYS A 24 -3.66 -16.22 -1.50
CA LYS A 24 -4.67 -15.18 -1.67
C LYS A 24 -4.49 -14.13 -0.59
N VAL A 25 -4.32 -12.88 -0.99
CA VAL A 25 -4.16 -11.76 -0.05
C VAL A 25 -5.42 -10.91 -0.03
N ARG A 26 -5.90 -10.55 1.16
CA ARG A 26 -7.05 -9.65 1.33
C ARG A 26 -6.65 -8.47 2.18
N ILE A 27 -6.90 -7.25 1.73
CA ILE A 27 -6.51 -6.02 2.44
C ILE A 27 -7.69 -5.07 2.46
N ALA A 28 -8.12 -4.66 3.66
CA ALA A 28 -9.03 -3.55 3.87
C ALA A 28 -8.23 -2.41 4.51
N ALA A 29 -7.96 -1.35 3.75
CA ALA A 29 -7.17 -0.22 4.26
C ALA A 29 -7.57 1.11 3.60
N SER A 30 -7.09 2.22 4.15
CA SER A 30 -7.43 3.55 3.63
C SER A 30 -6.70 3.93 2.34
N THR A 31 -5.50 3.36 2.13
CA THR A 31 -4.55 3.80 1.10
C THR A 31 -3.81 2.61 0.51
N PHE A 32 -3.59 2.63 -0.81
CA PHE A 32 -2.69 1.71 -1.51
C PHE A 32 -1.53 2.51 -2.12
N SER A 33 -0.29 2.23 -1.70
CA SER A 33 0.91 2.89 -2.20
C SER A 33 1.68 2.00 -3.18
N ILE A 34 2.08 2.57 -4.32
CA ILE A 34 2.98 1.89 -5.27
C ILE A 34 4.35 1.56 -4.67
N PHE A 35 4.79 2.31 -3.65
CA PHE A 35 6.07 2.06 -2.97
C PHE A 35 5.97 0.90 -1.99
N ALA A 36 4.79 0.70 -1.37
CA ALA A 36 4.52 -0.51 -0.60
C ALA A 36 4.50 -1.76 -1.50
N PHE A 37 3.91 -1.63 -2.69
CA PHE A 37 4.00 -2.67 -3.71
C PHE A 37 5.46 -2.95 -4.09
N GLU A 38 6.27 -1.93 -4.38
CA GLU A 38 7.69 -2.11 -4.71
C GLU A 38 8.45 -2.85 -3.61
N ALA A 39 8.21 -2.48 -2.34
CA ALA A 39 8.88 -3.06 -1.18
C ALA A 39 8.54 -4.56 -0.96
N LEU A 40 7.37 -5.01 -1.40
CA LEU A 40 6.90 -6.42 -1.32
C LEU A 40 6.80 -7.08 -2.70
N ARG A 41 7.41 -6.51 -3.74
CA ARG A 41 7.17 -6.93 -5.13
C ARG A 41 7.41 -8.41 -5.36
N ASN A 42 8.51 -8.94 -4.81
CA ASN A 42 8.91 -10.33 -5.01
C ASN A 42 7.90 -11.30 -4.41
N GLU A 43 7.28 -10.93 -3.30
CA GLU A 43 6.27 -11.72 -2.59
C GLU A 43 4.91 -11.55 -3.24
N LEU A 44 4.53 -10.31 -3.59
CA LEU A 44 3.28 -10.01 -4.28
C LEU A 44 3.20 -10.61 -5.70
N GLU A 45 4.32 -10.87 -6.38
CA GLU A 45 4.30 -11.64 -7.62
C GLU A 45 4.03 -13.13 -7.41
N LYS A 46 4.15 -13.67 -6.20
CA LYS A 46 3.86 -15.09 -5.90
C LYS A 46 2.36 -15.34 -5.64
N VAL A 47 1.61 -14.31 -5.26
CA VAL A 47 0.17 -14.44 -4.93
C VAL A 47 -0.62 -14.89 -6.16
N SER A 48 -1.70 -15.63 -5.94
CA SER A 48 -2.68 -15.94 -6.99
C SER A 48 -3.53 -14.72 -7.30
N GLU A 49 -4.04 -14.07 -6.26
CA GLU A 49 -4.84 -12.85 -6.34
C GLU A 49 -4.71 -11.99 -5.07
N LEU A 50 -5.04 -10.70 -5.21
CA LEU A 50 -5.19 -9.76 -4.12
C LEU A 50 -6.53 -9.03 -4.21
N GLU A 51 -7.31 -9.08 -3.14
CA GLU A 51 -8.56 -8.33 -2.98
C GLU A 51 -8.31 -7.14 -2.07
N PHE A 52 -8.57 -5.93 -2.55
CA PHE A 52 -8.34 -4.70 -1.80
C PHE A 52 -9.62 -3.90 -1.64
N ILE A 53 -10.04 -3.65 -0.40
CA ILE A 53 -11.16 -2.77 -0.04
C ILE A 53 -10.60 -1.45 0.49
N PHE A 54 -10.95 -0.36 -0.16
CA PHE A 54 -10.77 0.98 0.41
C PHE A 54 -11.79 1.21 1.52
N THR A 55 -11.33 1.36 2.77
CA THR A 55 -12.19 1.50 3.97
C THR A 55 -12.81 2.88 4.13
N SER A 56 -12.23 3.89 3.48
CA SER A 56 -12.83 5.21 3.29
C SER A 56 -13.25 5.36 1.82
N PRO A 57 -14.25 6.20 1.51
CA PRO A 57 -14.61 6.49 0.13
C PRO A 57 -13.45 7.24 -0.56
N SER A 58 -12.50 6.49 -1.11
CA SER A 58 -11.40 7.01 -1.95
C SER A 58 -11.93 7.53 -3.29
N PHE A 59 -13.14 7.12 -3.66
CA PHE A 59 -13.85 7.54 -4.88
C PHE A 59 -15.12 8.32 -4.55
N ALA A 60 -14.98 9.43 -3.82
CA ALA A 60 -15.78 10.57 -4.25
C ALA A 60 -15.25 10.94 -5.64
N THR A 61 -16.02 10.70 -6.69
CA THR A 61 -15.89 11.39 -7.99
C THR A 61 -16.16 12.89 -7.81
N ALA A 62 -15.49 13.52 -6.85
CA ALA A 62 -15.32 14.95 -6.76
C ALA A 62 -14.26 15.31 -7.82
N LYS A 63 -14.72 15.45 -9.06
CA LYS A 63 -14.10 16.38 -10.02
C LYS A 63 -12.59 16.23 -10.20
N VAL A 64 -12.14 15.09 -10.76
CA VAL A 64 -10.82 15.06 -11.43
C VAL A 64 -10.81 15.92 -12.72
N THR A 65 -11.96 16.49 -13.09
CA THR A 65 -12.09 17.46 -14.20
C THR A 65 -12.37 18.90 -13.79
N ASP A 66 -12.50 19.25 -12.51
CA ASP A 66 -12.67 20.67 -12.13
C ASP A 66 -11.38 21.19 -11.50
N LYS A 67 -10.55 21.73 -12.39
CA LYS A 67 -9.41 22.58 -12.10
C LYS A 67 -8.36 21.87 -11.23
N LEU A 68 -7.32 21.39 -11.92
CA LEU A 68 -5.95 21.74 -11.56
C LEU A 68 -5.99 23.17 -11.00
N ARG A 69 -6.09 23.32 -9.67
CA ARG A 69 -5.73 24.57 -9.02
C ARG A 69 -4.32 24.77 -9.52
N LYS A 70 -4.16 25.81 -10.36
CA LYS A 70 -2.89 26.43 -10.64
C LYS A 70 -2.41 26.95 -9.28
N GLU A 71 -1.94 26.05 -8.41
CA GLU A 71 -0.83 26.40 -7.55
C GLU A 71 0.21 26.88 -8.53
N ARG A 72 0.46 28.18 -8.41
CA ARG A 72 1.40 28.95 -9.19
C ARG A 72 2.60 28.04 -9.40
N ARG A 73 2.80 27.58 -10.64
CA ARG A 73 4.04 26.94 -11.04
C ARG A 73 5.10 27.99 -10.79
N GLU A 74 5.67 28.00 -9.59
CA GLU A 74 6.98 28.54 -9.39
C GLU A 74 7.87 27.62 -10.21
N PHE A 75 8.04 27.99 -11.47
CA PHE A 75 9.17 27.52 -12.23
C PHE A 75 10.35 27.93 -11.38
N PHE A 76 10.92 26.95 -10.67
CA PHE A 76 12.25 27.07 -10.14
C PHE A 76 13.15 27.22 -11.37
N ILE A 77 13.36 28.47 -11.78
CA ILE A 77 14.40 28.84 -12.73
C ILE A 77 15.66 28.80 -11.87
N PRO A 78 16.56 27.81 -12.05
CA PRO A 78 17.82 27.83 -11.35
C PRO A 78 18.51 29.11 -11.80
N ASN A 79 18.73 30.04 -10.88
CA ASN A 79 19.49 31.25 -11.17
C ASN A 79 20.82 30.81 -11.77
N GLY A 80 21.11 31.32 -12.96
CA GLY A 80 22.33 31.03 -13.71
C GLY A 80 23.55 31.30 -12.85
N GLY A 81 24.24 30.21 -12.49
CA GLY A 81 25.49 30.23 -11.76
C GLY A 81 26.34 29.06 -12.25
N ALA A 82 27.19 29.37 -13.23
CA ALA A 82 28.44 28.70 -13.59
C ALA A 82 28.53 27.16 -13.53
N GLU A 83 28.62 26.56 -14.72
CA GLU A 83 29.52 25.46 -15.09
C GLU A 83 30.34 24.81 -13.94
N SER A 84 29.88 23.66 -13.44
CA SER A 84 30.71 22.51 -13.00
C SER A 84 29.89 21.52 -12.17
N SER A 85 29.04 20.71 -12.80
CA SER A 85 28.62 19.41 -12.21
C SER A 85 27.84 18.51 -13.19
N LEU A 86 28.17 18.57 -14.48
CA LEU A 86 27.52 17.79 -15.55
C LEU A 86 27.85 16.29 -15.56
N TYR A 87 28.48 15.78 -14.50
CA TYR A 87 28.70 14.36 -14.29
C TYR A 87 28.46 14.04 -12.82
N GLY A 88 27.26 13.57 -12.48
CA GLY A 88 26.94 13.02 -11.16
C GLY A 88 26.26 13.94 -10.13
N SER A 89 25.57 15.02 -10.55
CA SER A 89 24.85 15.91 -9.63
C SER A 89 23.36 15.63 -9.56
N GLU A 90 22.71 16.07 -8.49
CA GLU A 90 21.30 15.86 -8.10
C GLU A 90 20.25 15.77 -9.21
N PHE A 91 20.48 16.40 -10.36
CA PHE A 91 19.66 16.22 -11.56
C PHE A 91 19.60 14.76 -12.02
N GLU A 92 20.72 14.06 -12.11
CA GLU A 92 20.78 12.64 -12.44
C GLU A 92 20.08 11.79 -11.38
N VAL A 93 20.22 12.13 -10.09
CA VAL A 93 19.51 11.44 -8.99
C VAL A 93 18.02 11.66 -9.09
N ARG A 94 17.55 12.89 -9.32
CA ARG A 94 16.12 13.21 -9.52
C ARG A 94 15.57 12.57 -10.79
N LEU A 95 16.35 12.56 -11.88
CA LEU A 95 15.96 11.93 -13.14
C LEU A 95 15.91 10.41 -12.97
N ARG A 96 16.91 9.81 -12.33
CA ARG A 96 16.92 8.39 -11.97
C ARG A 96 15.74 8.06 -11.07
N ASN A 97 15.47 8.84 -10.03
CA ASN A 97 14.32 8.65 -9.14
C ASN A 97 12.99 8.76 -9.91
N LYS A 98 12.84 9.72 -10.84
CA LYS A 98 11.65 9.81 -11.71
C LYS A 98 11.54 8.64 -12.70
N MET A 99 12.66 8.20 -13.27
CA MET A 99 12.70 7.04 -14.18
C MET A 99 12.36 5.75 -13.43
N THR A 100 12.92 5.56 -12.24
CA THR A 100 12.60 4.47 -11.32
C THR A 100 11.12 4.55 -10.91
N GLN A 101 10.61 5.71 -10.50
CA GLN A 101 9.18 5.87 -10.18
C GLN A 101 8.27 5.53 -11.35
N ARG A 102 8.65 5.92 -12.58
CA ARG A 102 7.88 5.58 -13.78
C ARG A 102 7.93 4.08 -14.09
N ALA A 103 9.09 3.45 -13.91
CA ALA A 103 9.24 2.00 -14.07
C ALA A 103 8.40 1.25 -13.03
N VAL A 104 8.52 1.61 -11.75
CA VAL A 104 7.77 1.05 -10.63
C VAL A 104 6.26 1.23 -10.82
N ALA A 105 5.82 2.43 -11.19
CA ALA A 105 4.40 2.70 -11.44
C ALA A 105 3.87 1.84 -12.60
N ARG A 106 4.66 1.62 -13.65
CA ARG A 106 4.29 0.77 -14.78
C ARG A 106 4.18 -0.70 -14.36
N GLU A 107 5.19 -1.21 -13.66
CA GLU A 107 5.20 -2.58 -13.15
C GLU A 107 4.05 -2.82 -12.16
N CYS A 108 3.81 -1.87 -11.25
CA CYS A 108 2.68 -1.92 -10.32
C CYS A 108 1.35 -1.92 -11.07
N ALA A 109 1.18 -1.08 -12.09
CA ALA A 109 -0.04 -1.06 -12.90
C ALA A 109 -0.24 -2.38 -13.65
N ASP A 110 0.82 -2.97 -14.20
CA ASP A 110 0.76 -4.24 -14.91
C ASP A 110 0.49 -5.42 -13.95
N TRP A 111 1.00 -5.37 -12.72
CA TRP A 111 0.67 -6.34 -11.68
C TRP A 111 -0.76 -6.19 -11.18
N VAL A 112 -1.21 -4.96 -10.91
CA VAL A 112 -2.60 -4.64 -10.53
C VAL A 112 -3.59 -5.22 -11.53
N ARG A 113 -3.37 -4.98 -12.83
CA ARG A 113 -4.26 -5.50 -13.89
C ARG A 113 -4.37 -7.02 -13.92
N ARG A 114 -3.31 -7.73 -13.52
CA ARG A 114 -3.26 -9.20 -13.56
C ARG A 114 -3.82 -9.85 -12.31
N LYS A 115 -3.58 -9.25 -11.14
CA LYS A 115 -3.72 -9.96 -9.86
C LYS A 115 -4.62 -9.25 -8.85
N VAL A 116 -4.95 -7.98 -9.04
CA VAL A 116 -5.62 -7.19 -8.02
C VAL A 116 -7.03 -6.85 -8.43
N GLN A 117 -7.97 -7.04 -7.50
CA GLN A 117 -9.30 -6.48 -7.58
C GLN A 117 -9.45 -5.40 -6.50
N PHE A 118 -9.94 -4.23 -6.90
CA PHE A 118 -10.22 -3.13 -5.99
C PHE A 118 -11.73 -2.96 -5.81
N ARG A 119 -12.15 -2.73 -4.57
CA ARG A 119 -13.49 -2.26 -4.20
C ARG A 119 -13.38 -1.11 -3.20
N SER A 120 -14.46 -0.38 -3.01
CA SER A 120 -14.58 0.62 -1.95
C SER A 120 -15.79 0.27 -1.10
N ASN A 121 -15.70 0.49 0.21
CA ASN A 121 -16.82 0.33 1.11
C ASN A 121 -17.84 1.45 0.88
N ALA A 122 -18.94 1.11 0.21
CA ALA A 122 -20.11 1.94 -0.08
C ALA A 122 -21.30 1.66 0.86
N THR A 123 -21.18 0.72 1.80
CA THR A 123 -22.23 0.41 2.79
C THR A 123 -22.61 1.59 3.71
N GLY A 124 -21.77 2.62 3.78
CA GLY A 124 -21.95 3.78 4.66
C GLY A 124 -21.56 3.53 6.12
N ASN A 125 -21.20 2.30 6.49
CA ASN A 125 -20.75 1.93 7.83
C ASN A 125 -19.22 1.78 7.87
N PRO A 126 -18.54 2.14 8.98
CA PRO A 126 -17.11 1.95 9.10
C PRO A 126 -16.75 0.46 9.07
N MET A 127 -15.69 0.12 8.32
CA MET A 127 -15.12 -1.22 8.26
C MET A 127 -13.84 -1.27 9.11
N GLN A 128 -13.64 -2.38 9.82
CA GLN A 128 -12.39 -2.67 10.50
C GLN A 128 -11.26 -2.92 9.49
N PRO A 129 -10.16 -2.14 9.52
CA PRO A 129 -9.09 -2.29 8.55
C PRO A 129 -8.16 -3.44 8.94
N LEU A 130 -7.89 -4.33 7.98
CA LEU A 130 -7.13 -5.57 8.20
C LEU A 130 -6.33 -5.97 6.97
N ALA A 131 -5.32 -6.80 7.16
CA ALA A 131 -4.73 -7.61 6.09
C ALA A 131 -4.85 -9.09 6.46
N ALA A 132 -5.08 -9.95 5.48
CA ALA A 132 -5.11 -11.39 5.64
C ALA A 132 -4.31 -12.07 4.53
N VAL A 133 -3.62 -13.15 4.89
CA VAL A 133 -2.96 -14.06 3.95
C VAL A 133 -3.63 -15.42 4.12
N ASP A 134 -4.29 -15.88 3.05
CA ASP A 134 -5.08 -17.11 3.04
C ASP A 134 -6.08 -17.15 4.22
N ASP A 135 -6.23 -18.31 4.86
CA ASP A 135 -6.88 -18.52 6.15
C ASP A 135 -5.86 -18.71 7.30
N SER A 136 -4.58 -18.42 7.05
CA SER A 136 -3.50 -18.74 7.98
C SER A 136 -3.17 -17.59 8.92
N ALA A 137 -3.17 -16.34 8.42
CA ALA A 137 -2.78 -15.16 9.18
C ALA A 137 -3.67 -13.94 8.91
N VAL A 138 -4.00 -13.20 9.96
CA VAL A 138 -4.69 -11.90 9.90
C VAL A 138 -3.94 -10.87 10.74
N TYR A 139 -3.81 -9.67 10.21
CA TYR A 139 -3.17 -8.51 10.82
C TYR A 139 -4.20 -7.41 11.06
N PHE A 140 -4.33 -6.99 12.32
CA PHE A 140 -5.33 -6.01 12.73
C PHE A 140 -4.88 -5.19 13.95
N PRO A 141 -5.17 -3.87 14.01
CA PRO A 141 -5.62 -3.04 12.90
C PRO A 141 -4.43 -2.64 11.99
N ILE A 142 -4.68 -2.49 10.70
CA ILE A 142 -3.74 -1.77 9.80
C ILE A 142 -4.34 -0.42 9.40
N GLN A 143 -3.53 0.56 9.01
CA GLN A 143 -4.05 1.87 8.58
C GLN A 143 -4.12 1.99 7.06
N GLY A 144 -3.01 1.68 6.41
CA GLY A 144 -2.83 1.73 4.97
C GLY A 144 -1.90 0.62 4.50
N PHE A 145 -1.77 0.50 3.19
CA PHE A 145 -0.72 -0.27 2.54
C PHE A 145 0.33 0.71 2.01
N THR A 146 1.16 1.21 2.92
CA THR A 146 2.23 2.21 2.67
C THR A 146 3.56 1.74 3.25
N THR A 147 4.69 2.27 2.76
CA THR A 147 6.03 1.98 3.31
C THR A 147 6.12 2.28 4.80
N THR A 148 5.47 3.36 5.24
CA THR A 148 5.32 3.70 6.65
C THR A 148 4.52 2.67 7.45
N ASP A 149 3.35 2.25 6.95
CA ASP A 149 2.50 1.28 7.65
C ASP A 149 3.12 -0.12 7.70
N LEU A 150 3.97 -0.44 6.72
CA LEU A 150 4.77 -1.67 6.67
C LEU A 150 6.01 -1.64 7.58
N GLY A 151 6.33 -0.47 8.16
CA GLY A 151 7.49 -0.29 9.04
C GLY A 151 8.82 -0.03 8.33
N TYR A 152 8.83 0.22 7.01
CA TYR A 152 10.05 0.51 6.25
C TYR A 152 10.47 1.98 6.27
N GLU A 153 9.57 2.87 6.68
CA GLU A 153 9.85 4.29 6.85
C GLU A 153 9.25 4.79 8.16
N SER A 154 9.92 5.73 8.81
CA SER A 154 9.39 6.38 10.01
C SER A 154 8.15 7.21 9.68
N GLY A 155 7.06 6.92 10.38
CA GLY A 155 5.80 7.66 10.27
C GLY A 155 5.62 8.74 11.33
N PRO A 156 4.62 9.61 11.16
CA PRO A 156 4.25 10.60 12.19
C PRO A 156 3.50 9.96 13.38
N ALA A 157 3.02 8.73 13.22
CA ALA A 157 2.31 8.02 14.27
C ALA A 157 3.27 7.62 15.39
N VAL A 158 2.93 8.02 16.62
CA VAL A 158 3.71 7.71 17.83
C VAL A 158 3.62 6.21 18.18
N SER A 159 2.62 5.49 17.64
CA SER A 159 2.35 4.10 17.92
C SER A 159 1.54 3.46 16.78
N ASN A 160 2.10 2.43 16.14
CA ASN A 160 1.46 1.63 15.08
C ASN A 160 1.52 0.15 15.45
N PHE A 161 0.89 -0.23 16.57
CA PHE A 161 0.81 -1.63 16.98
C PHE A 161 -0.18 -2.39 16.11
N VAL A 162 0.30 -3.48 15.53
CA VAL A 162 -0.49 -4.43 14.75
C VAL A 162 -0.46 -5.78 15.46
N THR A 163 -1.63 -6.38 15.66
CA THR A 163 -1.73 -7.73 16.20
C THR A 163 -1.88 -8.71 15.05
N LYS A 164 -1.05 -9.75 15.04
CA LYS A 164 -1.20 -10.90 14.16
C LYS A 164 -1.93 -12.02 14.89
N PHE A 165 -3.04 -12.44 14.32
CA PHE A 165 -3.74 -13.67 14.65
C PHE A 165 -3.34 -14.75 13.65
N GLU A 166 -3.08 -15.94 14.17
CA GLU A 166 -2.67 -17.11 13.39
C GLU A 166 -3.64 -18.24 13.69
N GLY A 167 -3.92 -19.06 12.69
CA GLY A 167 -4.79 -20.21 12.82
C GLY A 167 -6.14 -20.02 12.10
N PRO A 168 -6.69 -21.08 11.48
CA PRO A 168 -7.90 -20.98 10.66
C PRO A 168 -9.14 -20.51 11.43
N VAL A 169 -9.20 -20.74 12.75
CA VAL A 169 -10.36 -20.41 13.56
C VAL A 169 -10.39 -18.90 13.84
N GLU A 170 -9.24 -18.37 14.23
CA GLU A 170 -9.04 -16.97 14.58
C GLU A 170 -9.17 -16.07 13.34
N THR A 171 -8.61 -16.49 12.21
CA THR A 171 -8.66 -15.72 10.96
C THR A 171 -10.04 -15.69 10.33
N LYS A 172 -10.81 -16.79 10.44
CA LYS A 172 -12.11 -16.93 9.78
C LYS A 172 -13.09 -15.81 10.13
N GLN A 173 -13.17 -15.38 11.39
CA GLN A 173 -14.07 -14.29 11.77
C GLN A 173 -13.75 -12.98 11.04
N PHE A 174 -12.47 -12.67 10.84
CA PHE A 174 -12.05 -11.48 10.09
C PHE A 174 -12.29 -11.62 8.60
N LEU A 175 -12.08 -12.82 8.05
CA LEU A 175 -12.36 -13.13 6.65
C LEU A 175 -13.86 -13.05 6.34
N ASP A 176 -14.72 -13.56 7.22
CA ASP A 176 -16.17 -13.49 7.05
C ASP A 176 -16.65 -12.02 7.01
N LEU A 177 -16.08 -11.15 7.85
CA LEU A 177 -16.34 -9.71 7.83
C LEU A 177 -15.84 -9.04 6.54
N PHE A 178 -14.65 -9.42 6.08
CA PHE A 178 -14.11 -8.95 4.81
C PHE A 178 -15.01 -9.36 3.65
N ASP A 179 -15.38 -10.63 3.58
CA ASP A 179 -16.17 -11.22 2.50
C ASP A 179 -17.59 -10.64 2.47
N GLN A 180 -18.18 -10.27 3.62
CA GLN A 180 -19.47 -9.60 3.66
C GLN A 180 -19.46 -8.27 2.87
N ILE A 181 -18.43 -7.45 3.08
CA ILE A 181 -18.27 -6.16 2.40
C ILE A 181 -17.73 -6.38 0.99
N TRP A 182 -16.87 -7.37 0.79
CA TRP A 182 -16.37 -7.71 -0.53
C TRP A 182 -17.51 -8.04 -1.49
N HIS A 183 -18.44 -8.90 -1.08
CA HIS A 183 -19.55 -9.32 -1.94
C HIS A 183 -20.72 -8.32 -1.97
N ASN A 184 -20.83 -7.45 -0.94
CA ASN A 184 -21.84 -6.39 -0.85
C ASN A 184 -21.16 -5.04 -0.53
N PRO A 185 -20.40 -4.47 -1.48
CA PRO A 185 -19.58 -3.29 -1.26
C PRO A 185 -20.41 -2.05 -0.98
#